data_AF-A0A7G2M033-F1
#
_entry.id   AF-A0A7G2M033-F1
#
_cell.length_a   1.000
_cell.length_b   1.000
_cell.length_c   1.000
_cell.angle_alpha   90.00
_cell.angle_beta   90.00
_cell.angle_gamma   90.00
#
_symmetry.space_group_name_H-M   'P 1'
#
loop_
_entity.id
_entity.type
_entity.pdbx_description
1 polymer ?
#
loop_
_entity_poly.entity_id
_entity_poly.type
_entity_poly.pdbx_seq_one_letter_code
_entity_poly.pdbx_strand_id
1 'polypeptide(L)'
;PAVMHWPWRAAMFKTLYRNDGTYAQPGVHRPRNPDPAKIDQARWFDSHGRALPDLFKTKRIFSNYGRQNHGLAQINHYPLGAMETYILKADRGRAVHSDHLLGLDYWVERNFNTDTDTSIRATAPARNRVLTGLKADPELVTLHESAVAWRRARFDTLMEQEPFRALFGRLLMTPPSRPVTAKAARLMVEYARRSRRHAGQ
;
A
#
# COMPACT_ATOMS: atom_id res chain seq x y z
N PRO A 1 -13.29 0.02 3.05
CA PRO A 1 -14.33 1.06 2.97
C PRO A 1 -13.88 2.28 2.16
N ALA A 2 -14.79 2.86 1.37
CA ALA A 2 -14.54 4.05 0.56
C ALA A 2 -14.12 5.28 1.40
N VAL A 3 -14.58 5.34 2.65
CA VAL A 3 -14.18 6.36 3.63
C VAL A 3 -13.46 5.67 4.78
N MET A 4 -12.23 6.10 5.06
CA MET A 4 -11.40 5.56 6.13
C MET A 4 -10.86 6.69 7.01
N HIS A 5 -10.99 6.53 8.33
CA HIS A 5 -10.52 7.50 9.33
C HIS A 5 -9.18 7.08 9.97
N TRP A 6 -8.84 5.80 9.91
CA TRP A 6 -7.59 5.20 10.39
C TRP A 6 -7.38 3.83 9.71
N PRO A 7 -6.14 3.38 9.48
CA PRO A 7 -4.88 4.09 9.72
C PRO A 7 -4.68 5.24 8.73
N TRP A 8 -4.07 6.33 9.18
CA TRP A 8 -3.70 7.46 8.30
C TRP A 8 -2.76 7.03 7.15
N ARG A 9 -2.02 5.92 7.35
CA ARG A 9 -1.17 5.30 6.32
C ARG A 9 -1.96 4.80 5.10
N ALA A 10 -3.24 4.48 5.25
CA ALA A 10 -4.10 4.10 4.12
C ALA A 10 -4.40 5.27 3.17
N ALA A 11 -4.09 6.51 3.57
CA ALA A 11 -4.31 7.72 2.78
C ALA A 11 -3.11 8.14 1.93
N MET A 12 -2.03 7.36 1.90
CA MET A 12 -0.93 7.61 0.97
C MET A 12 -1.40 7.49 -0.47
N PHE A 13 -0.99 8.42 -1.34
CA PHE A 13 -1.37 8.40 -2.75
C PHE A 13 -0.19 8.04 -3.67
N LYS A 14 -0.52 7.77 -4.93
CA LYS A 14 0.41 7.78 -6.06
C LYS A 14 -0.01 8.92 -7.00
N THR A 15 0.97 9.56 -7.62
CA THR A 15 0.71 10.66 -8.57
C THR A 15 0.92 10.18 -9.99
N LEU A 16 -0.10 10.32 -10.83
CA LEU A 16 0.07 10.39 -12.29
C LEU A 16 0.34 11.85 -12.65
N TYR A 17 1.41 12.11 -13.40
CA TYR A 17 1.81 13.46 -13.79
C TYR A 17 2.32 13.47 -15.23
N ARG A 18 2.26 14.64 -15.87
CA ARG A 18 2.87 14.87 -17.17
C ARG A 18 4.37 15.11 -17.00
N ASN A 19 5.19 14.43 -17.80
CA ASN A 19 6.63 14.66 -17.81
C ASN A 19 6.99 15.85 -18.72
N ASP A 20 6.70 17.07 -18.26
CA ASP A 20 6.95 18.34 -18.99
C ASP A 20 8.14 19.15 -18.43
N GLY A 21 8.97 18.49 -17.63
CA GLY A 21 10.11 19.09 -16.96
C GLY A 21 9.76 19.91 -15.71
N THR A 22 8.49 19.97 -15.27
CA THR A 22 8.15 20.52 -13.94
C THR A 22 8.82 19.73 -12.82
N TYR A 23 9.00 18.43 -13.01
CA TYR A 23 9.69 17.54 -12.07
C TYR A 23 10.74 16.72 -12.81
N ALA A 24 11.98 16.72 -12.33
CA ALA A 24 13.07 16.04 -13.03
C ALA A 24 13.09 14.52 -12.83
N GLN A 25 12.40 13.98 -11.81
CA GLN A 25 12.49 12.55 -11.47
C GLN A 25 11.16 11.95 -10.99
N PRO A 26 10.89 10.67 -11.30
CA PRO A 26 9.81 9.95 -10.67
C PRO A 26 10.11 9.70 -9.18
N GLY A 27 9.06 9.49 -8.38
CA GLY A 27 9.19 9.09 -6.99
C GLY A 27 8.07 8.16 -6.57
N VAL A 28 8.23 7.55 -5.38
CA VAL A 28 7.35 6.48 -4.93
C VAL A 28 5.90 6.96 -4.79
N HIS A 29 5.67 8.15 -4.20
CA HIS A 29 4.32 8.70 -4.00
C HIS A 29 4.02 9.88 -4.91
N ARG A 30 5.06 10.64 -5.26
CA ARG A 30 5.02 11.92 -5.93
C ARG A 30 6.30 12.08 -6.75
N PRO A 31 6.28 12.85 -7.85
CA PRO A 31 7.51 13.22 -8.53
C PRO A 31 8.41 14.09 -7.64
N ARG A 32 9.71 14.07 -7.94
CA ARG A 32 10.81 14.66 -7.17
C ARG A 32 11.54 15.72 -7.99
N ASN A 33 12.36 16.51 -7.31
CA ASN A 33 13.20 17.57 -7.89
C ASN A 33 12.38 18.54 -8.75
N PRO A 34 11.46 19.30 -8.13
CA PRO A 34 10.67 20.30 -8.84
C PRO A 34 11.57 21.41 -9.40
N ASP A 35 11.31 21.83 -10.63
CA ASP A 35 11.94 23.00 -11.24
C ASP A 35 11.36 24.28 -10.61
N PRO A 36 12.18 25.11 -9.92
CA PRO A 36 11.72 26.33 -9.28
C PRO A 36 11.03 27.32 -10.25
N ALA A 37 11.40 27.31 -11.54
CA ALA A 37 10.80 28.21 -12.53
C ALA A 37 9.41 27.75 -13.01
N LYS A 38 9.05 26.47 -12.80
CA LYS A 38 7.81 25.87 -13.31
C LYS A 38 6.82 25.48 -12.21
N ILE A 39 7.31 25.21 -11.00
CA ILE A 39 6.52 24.57 -9.95
C ILE A 39 5.28 25.38 -9.54
N ASP A 40 5.35 26.70 -9.61
CA ASP A 40 4.23 27.57 -9.26
C ASP A 40 3.04 27.41 -10.23
N GLN A 41 3.32 27.09 -11.49
CA GLN A 41 2.33 26.84 -12.54
C GLN A 41 1.72 25.43 -12.45
N ALA A 42 2.34 24.52 -11.71
CA ALA A 42 1.85 23.16 -11.56
C ALA A 42 0.45 23.16 -10.91
N ARG A 43 -0.47 22.37 -11.45
CA ARG A 43 -1.81 22.20 -10.87
C ARG A 43 -2.01 20.77 -10.42
N TRP A 44 -2.29 20.60 -9.14
CA TRP A 44 -2.51 19.29 -8.53
C TRP A 44 -3.98 19.11 -8.20
N PHE A 45 -4.49 17.92 -8.50
CA PHE A 45 -5.86 17.53 -8.20
C PHE A 45 -5.87 16.16 -7.57
N ASP A 46 -6.84 15.91 -6.69
CA ASP A 46 -7.11 14.54 -6.28
C ASP A 46 -8.02 13.82 -7.29
N SER A 47 -8.26 12.53 -7.08
CA SER A 47 -9.15 11.74 -7.95
C SER A 47 -10.63 12.11 -7.83
N HIS A 48 -11.01 13.28 -7.33
CA HIS A 48 -12.35 13.86 -7.48
C HIS A 48 -12.30 15.20 -8.23
N GLY A 49 -11.15 15.56 -8.81
CA GLY A 49 -10.98 16.85 -9.50
C GLY A 49 -10.86 18.04 -8.56
N ARG A 50 -10.69 17.82 -7.25
CA ARG A 50 -10.55 18.91 -6.27
C ARG A 50 -9.11 19.40 -6.29
N ALA A 51 -8.92 20.71 -6.43
CA ALA A 51 -7.60 21.32 -6.38
C ALA A 51 -6.92 21.03 -5.04
N LEU A 52 -5.64 20.65 -5.10
CA LEU A 52 -4.82 20.36 -3.93
C LEU A 52 -3.92 21.57 -3.60
N PRO A 53 -3.73 21.88 -2.30
CA PRO A 53 -2.84 22.97 -1.87
C PRO A 53 -1.38 22.79 -2.33
N ASP A 54 -0.62 23.89 -2.37
CA ASP A 54 0.77 23.92 -2.83
C ASP A 54 1.71 22.97 -2.08
N LEU A 55 1.38 22.61 -0.83
CA LEU A 55 2.16 21.61 -0.09
C LEU A 55 2.24 20.26 -0.83
N PHE A 56 1.25 19.92 -1.65
CA PHE A 56 1.29 18.72 -2.49
C PHE A 56 2.27 18.85 -3.66
N LYS A 57 2.62 20.06 -4.10
CA LYS A 57 3.63 20.29 -5.14
C LYS A 57 5.03 19.92 -4.69
N THR A 58 5.32 19.93 -3.37
CA THR A 58 6.70 19.78 -2.85
C THR A 58 6.90 18.78 -1.70
N LYS A 59 5.94 18.60 -0.78
CA LYS A 59 6.16 17.80 0.45
C LYS A 59 5.11 16.72 0.75
N ARG A 60 3.82 17.02 0.59
CA ARG A 60 2.75 16.15 1.11
C ARG A 60 2.61 14.87 0.30
N ILE A 61 2.35 13.75 0.98
CA ILE A 61 2.16 12.41 0.40
C ILE A 61 0.91 11.69 0.89
N PHE A 62 0.08 12.35 1.72
CA PHE A 62 -1.19 11.82 2.22
C PHE A 62 -2.35 12.68 1.74
N SER A 63 -3.35 12.04 1.16
CA SER A 63 -4.64 12.65 0.86
C SER A 63 -5.33 13.11 2.16
N ASN A 64 -6.24 14.07 2.06
CA ASN A 64 -7.18 14.31 3.15
C ASN A 64 -8.05 13.04 3.31
N TYR A 65 -7.91 12.35 4.44
CA TYR A 65 -8.65 11.13 4.76
C TYR A 65 -9.92 11.44 5.57
N GLY A 66 -10.77 10.43 5.79
CA GLY A 66 -12.12 10.64 6.32
C GLY A 66 -13.11 11.18 5.29
N ARG A 67 -12.79 11.07 3.99
CA ARG A 67 -13.67 11.39 2.86
C ARG A 67 -13.39 10.46 1.68
N GLN A 68 -14.27 10.48 0.67
CA GLN A 68 -14.05 9.75 -0.58
C GLN A 68 -12.87 10.33 -1.38
N ASN A 69 -12.04 9.45 -1.93
CA ASN A 69 -10.81 9.80 -2.64
C ASN A 69 -10.60 9.05 -3.98
N HIS A 70 -11.54 8.22 -4.44
CA HIS A 70 -11.40 7.36 -5.63
C HIS A 70 -12.52 7.56 -6.68
N GLY A 71 -12.79 8.81 -7.10
CA GLY A 71 -13.92 9.11 -8.00
C GLY A 71 -13.61 8.93 -9.49
N LEU A 72 -12.61 9.67 -9.99
CA LEU A 72 -12.17 9.72 -11.38
C LEU A 72 -11.12 8.63 -11.70
N ALA A 73 -10.31 8.25 -10.71
CA ALA A 73 -9.23 7.30 -10.87
C ALA A 73 -8.90 6.60 -9.55
N GLN A 74 -8.62 5.30 -9.65
CA GLN A 74 -8.24 4.45 -8.53
C GLN A 74 -7.08 3.55 -8.96
N ILE A 75 -6.03 3.49 -8.14
CA ILE A 75 -4.96 2.52 -8.29
C ILE A 75 -5.06 1.57 -7.11
N ASN A 76 -5.44 0.33 -7.39
CA ASN A 76 -5.57 -0.69 -6.38
C ASN A 76 -4.20 -1.27 -6.01
N HIS A 77 -3.84 -1.16 -4.74
CA HIS A 77 -2.65 -1.79 -4.17
C HIS A 77 -3.10 -2.82 -3.14
N TYR A 78 -2.83 -4.10 -3.41
CA TYR A 78 -3.17 -5.22 -2.53
C TYR A 78 -1.89 -5.72 -1.83
N PRO A 79 -1.50 -5.11 -0.68
CA PRO A 79 -0.25 -5.44 0.00
C PRO A 79 -0.31 -6.78 0.76
N LEU A 80 -1.50 -7.34 0.96
CA LEU A 80 -1.71 -8.64 1.58
C LEU A 80 -2.17 -9.65 0.52
N GLY A 81 -1.86 -10.91 0.76
CA GLY A 81 -2.34 -12.05 -0.01
C GLY A 81 -2.68 -13.18 0.95
N ALA A 82 -2.34 -14.41 0.59
CA ALA A 82 -2.43 -15.55 1.51
C ALA A 82 -1.52 -15.38 2.74
N MET A 83 -1.93 -15.96 3.87
CA MET A 83 -1.17 -15.88 5.12
C MET A 83 0.22 -16.53 4.98
N GLU A 84 0.33 -17.62 4.23
CA GLU A 84 1.60 -18.30 3.94
C GLU A 84 2.54 -17.40 3.16
N THR A 85 2.02 -16.70 2.15
CA THR A 85 2.79 -15.71 1.38
C THR A 85 3.21 -14.52 2.24
N TYR A 86 2.43 -14.18 3.27
CA TYR A 86 2.80 -13.14 4.22
C TYR A 86 3.99 -13.54 5.11
N ILE A 87 4.14 -14.82 5.46
CA ILE A 87 5.33 -15.31 6.19
C ILE A 87 6.61 -15.09 5.37
N LEU A 88 6.61 -15.43 4.09
CA LEU A 88 7.76 -15.12 3.20
C LEU A 88 8.01 -13.62 3.08
N LYS A 89 6.93 -12.82 3.10
CA LYS A 89 7.04 -11.36 3.07
C LYS A 89 7.65 -10.82 4.36
N ALA A 90 7.33 -11.43 5.51
CA ALA A 90 7.93 -11.09 6.79
C ALA A 90 9.41 -11.46 6.84
N ASP A 91 9.77 -12.66 6.36
CA ASP A 91 11.15 -13.14 6.22
C ASP A 91 12.03 -12.20 5.39
N ARG A 92 11.53 -11.74 4.24
CA ARG A 92 12.23 -10.76 3.40
C ARG A 92 12.47 -9.40 4.09
N GLY A 93 11.74 -9.10 5.17
CA GLY A 93 11.81 -7.81 5.87
C GLY A 93 11.23 -6.62 5.09
N ARG A 94 11.41 -5.41 5.64
CA ARG A 94 11.01 -4.16 4.97
C ARG A 94 12.10 -3.73 4.00
N ALA A 95 11.69 -3.21 2.84
CA ALA A 95 12.60 -2.70 1.79
C ALA A 95 13.54 -1.56 2.23
N VAL A 96 13.36 -1.01 3.45
CA VAL A 96 14.15 0.12 3.98
C VAL A 96 14.66 -0.16 5.41
N HIS A 97 14.27 -1.28 6.04
CA HIS A 97 14.74 -1.73 7.37
C HIS A 97 14.65 -3.26 7.43
N SER A 98 15.71 -3.96 7.04
CA SER A 98 15.78 -5.43 7.03
C SER A 98 15.56 -6.04 8.41
N ASP A 99 15.98 -5.32 9.46
CA ASP A 99 16.07 -5.86 10.82
C ASP A 99 14.71 -5.89 11.54
N HIS A 100 13.69 -5.27 10.96
CA HIS A 100 12.33 -5.25 11.50
C HIS A 100 11.43 -6.14 10.65
N LEU A 101 11.21 -7.36 11.13
CA LEU A 101 10.23 -8.28 10.56
C LEU A 101 8.85 -7.62 10.46
N LEU A 102 8.13 -7.89 9.38
CA LEU A 102 6.75 -7.46 9.26
C LEU A 102 5.88 -8.27 10.21
N GLY A 103 5.32 -7.62 11.22
CA GLY A 103 4.51 -8.24 12.25
C GLY A 103 3.01 -8.22 11.96
N LEU A 104 2.24 -8.54 13.00
CA LEU A 104 0.78 -8.51 12.97
C LEU A 104 0.22 -7.09 12.81
N ASP A 105 0.94 -6.07 13.26
CA ASP A 105 0.60 -4.65 13.11
C ASP A 105 0.36 -4.29 11.64
N TYR A 106 1.27 -4.73 10.75
CA TYR A 106 1.15 -4.46 9.32
C TYR A 106 -0.03 -5.18 8.70
N TRP A 107 -0.32 -6.41 9.13
CA TRP A 107 -1.48 -7.19 8.70
C TRP A 107 -2.80 -6.52 9.13
N VAL A 108 -2.95 -6.19 10.41
CA VAL A 108 -4.15 -5.56 10.97
C VAL A 108 -4.44 -4.20 10.32
N GLU A 109 -3.41 -3.43 10.00
CA GLU A 109 -3.60 -2.15 9.31
C GLU A 109 -4.07 -2.27 7.84
N ARG A 110 -4.21 -3.49 7.29
CA ARG A 110 -4.52 -3.74 5.88
C ARG A 110 -5.59 -4.81 5.65
N ASN A 111 -5.86 -5.69 6.61
CA ASN A 111 -6.78 -6.82 6.47
C ASN A 111 -8.24 -6.45 6.76
N PHE A 112 -8.78 -5.37 6.16
CA PHE A 112 -10.13 -4.90 6.50
C PHE A 112 -11.26 -5.73 5.88
N ASN A 113 -11.11 -6.18 4.63
CA ASN A 113 -12.09 -7.01 3.90
C ASN A 113 -13.55 -6.55 4.02
N THR A 114 -13.78 -5.23 3.99
CA THR A 114 -15.11 -4.62 4.22
C THR A 114 -15.91 -4.40 2.95
N ASP A 115 -15.26 -4.47 1.79
CA ASP A 115 -15.87 -4.17 0.50
C ASP A 115 -15.34 -5.19 -0.52
N THR A 116 -16.19 -5.50 -1.51
CA THR A 116 -15.80 -6.31 -2.67
C THR A 116 -15.76 -5.42 -3.91
N ASP A 117 -14.58 -5.31 -4.52
CA ASP A 117 -14.38 -4.60 -5.78
C ASP A 117 -13.94 -5.60 -6.86
N THR A 118 -14.80 -5.81 -7.85
CA THR A 118 -14.55 -6.70 -8.99
C THR A 118 -14.23 -5.96 -10.28
N SER A 119 -14.13 -4.62 -10.26
CA SER A 119 -13.90 -3.79 -11.44
C SER A 119 -12.66 -4.21 -12.23
N ILE A 120 -11.61 -4.65 -11.54
CA ILE A 120 -10.37 -5.17 -12.15
C ILE A 120 -10.61 -6.39 -13.06
N ARG A 121 -11.73 -7.10 -12.93
CA ARG A 121 -12.08 -8.21 -13.82
C ARG A 121 -12.32 -7.74 -15.26
N ALA A 122 -12.62 -6.46 -15.49
CA ALA A 122 -12.75 -5.90 -16.84
C ALA A 122 -11.47 -6.10 -17.68
N THR A 123 -10.29 -6.13 -17.06
CA THR A 123 -9.01 -6.36 -17.77
C THR A 123 -8.65 -7.84 -17.92
N ALA A 124 -9.49 -8.77 -17.41
CA ALA A 124 -9.19 -10.20 -17.39
C ALA A 124 -8.97 -10.81 -18.78
N PRO A 125 -9.76 -10.51 -19.83
CA PRO A 125 -9.53 -11.08 -21.16
C PRO A 125 -8.17 -10.67 -21.75
N ALA A 126 -7.82 -9.39 -21.66
CA ALA A 126 -6.54 -8.88 -22.17
C ALA A 126 -5.36 -9.47 -21.38
N ARG A 127 -5.45 -9.48 -20.04
CA ARG A 127 -4.46 -10.13 -19.18
C ARG A 127 -4.29 -11.62 -19.53
N ASN A 128 -5.40 -12.35 -19.71
CA ASN A 128 -5.35 -13.79 -19.98
C ASN A 128 -4.64 -14.10 -21.30
N ARG A 129 -4.85 -13.31 -22.36
CA ARG A 129 -4.12 -13.49 -23.62
C ARG A 129 -2.61 -13.37 -23.43
N VAL A 130 -2.16 -12.34 -22.71
CA VAL A 130 -0.72 -12.16 -22.41
C VAL A 130 -0.21 -13.30 -21.55
N LEU A 131 -0.96 -13.69 -20.51
CA LEU A 131 -0.58 -14.77 -19.60
C LEU A 131 -0.46 -16.11 -20.34
N THR A 132 -1.38 -16.42 -21.26
CA THR A 132 -1.31 -17.63 -22.09
C THR A 132 -0.04 -17.64 -22.94
N GLY A 133 0.33 -16.51 -23.54
CA GLY A 133 1.59 -16.37 -24.28
C GLY A 133 2.81 -16.64 -23.40
N LEU A 134 2.88 -16.01 -22.22
CA LEU A 134 3.99 -16.22 -21.28
C LEU A 134 4.07 -17.66 -20.75
N LYS A 135 2.92 -18.34 -20.59
CA LYS A 135 2.86 -19.74 -20.16
C LYS A 135 3.12 -20.76 -21.27
N ALA A 136 3.18 -20.34 -22.53
CA ALA A 136 3.54 -21.21 -23.63
C ALA A 136 5.06 -21.32 -23.81
N ASP A 137 5.82 -20.39 -23.23
CA ASP A 137 7.28 -20.40 -23.24
C ASP A 137 7.81 -21.46 -22.24
N PRO A 138 8.54 -22.50 -22.72
CA PRO A 138 9.02 -23.57 -21.85
C PRO A 138 9.97 -23.11 -20.75
N GLU A 139 10.86 -22.14 -21.04
CA GLU A 139 11.81 -21.63 -20.06
C GLU A 139 11.08 -20.87 -18.95
N LEU A 140 10.13 -20.00 -19.32
CA LEU A 140 9.32 -19.28 -18.34
C LEU A 140 8.46 -20.22 -17.49
N VAL A 141 7.94 -21.31 -18.07
CA VAL A 141 7.21 -22.33 -17.30
C VAL A 141 8.12 -22.99 -16.27
N THR A 142 9.31 -23.47 -16.68
CA THR A 142 10.27 -24.08 -15.75
C THR A 142 10.68 -23.11 -14.64
N LEU A 143 10.95 -21.84 -14.97
CA LEU A 143 11.28 -20.81 -13.98
C LEU A 143 10.11 -20.54 -13.02
N HIS A 144 8.88 -20.49 -13.54
CA HIS A 144 7.69 -20.30 -12.73
C HIS A 144 7.47 -21.45 -11.75
N GLU A 145 7.51 -22.69 -12.22
CA GLU A 145 7.35 -23.88 -11.38
C GLU A 145 8.45 -23.96 -10.32
N SER A 146 9.69 -23.71 -10.70
CA SER A 146 10.83 -23.66 -9.79
C SER A 146 10.65 -22.59 -8.71
N ALA A 147 10.20 -21.39 -9.08
CA ALA A 147 9.92 -20.32 -8.13
C ALA A 147 8.76 -20.68 -7.18
N VAL A 148 7.71 -21.33 -7.67
CA VAL A 148 6.58 -21.79 -6.84
C VAL A 148 7.03 -22.87 -5.85
N ALA A 149 7.80 -23.86 -6.31
CA ALA A 149 8.35 -24.92 -5.47
C ALA A 149 9.27 -24.33 -4.38
N TRP A 150 10.16 -23.42 -4.75
CA TRP A 150 11.02 -22.71 -3.81
C TRP A 150 10.20 -21.97 -2.74
N ARG A 151 9.14 -21.25 -3.14
CA ARG A 151 8.31 -20.52 -2.15
C ARG A 151 7.64 -21.45 -1.15
N ARG A 152 7.19 -22.63 -1.58
CA ARG A 152 6.60 -23.64 -0.69
C ARG A 152 7.64 -24.20 0.27
N ALA A 153 8.77 -24.66 -0.25
CA ALA A 153 9.88 -25.16 0.58
C ALA A 153 10.37 -24.10 1.58
N ARG A 154 10.49 -22.83 1.14
CA ARG A 154 10.89 -21.73 2.02
C ARG A 154 9.86 -21.50 3.13
N PHE A 155 8.56 -21.59 2.84
CA PHE A 155 7.54 -21.52 3.89
C PHE A 155 7.76 -22.61 4.94
N ASP A 156 7.95 -23.86 4.52
CA ASP A 156 8.16 -24.98 5.44
C ASP A 156 9.39 -24.77 6.33
N THR A 157 10.52 -24.36 5.73
CA THR A 157 11.74 -23.99 6.50
C THR A 157 11.52 -22.85 7.48
N LEU A 158 10.72 -21.84 7.11
CA LEU A 158 10.41 -20.72 8.01
C LEU A 158 9.54 -21.18 9.18
N MET A 159 8.59 -22.08 8.94
CA MET A 159 7.67 -22.58 9.95
C MET A 159 8.33 -23.46 11.03
N GLU A 160 9.53 -23.97 10.78
CA GLU A 160 10.37 -24.62 11.80
C GLU A 160 10.89 -23.61 12.83
N GLN A 161 11.07 -22.35 12.45
CA GLN A 161 11.59 -21.31 13.32
C GLN A 161 10.47 -20.67 14.15
N GLU A 162 10.71 -20.50 15.45
CA GLU A 162 9.71 -20.00 16.41
C GLU A 162 9.08 -18.66 15.98
N PRO A 163 9.83 -17.61 15.58
CA PRO A 163 9.23 -16.31 15.30
C PRO A 163 8.18 -16.34 14.17
N PHE A 164 8.42 -17.13 13.12
CA PHE A 164 7.51 -17.24 11.99
C PHE A 164 6.29 -18.09 12.32
N ARG A 165 6.46 -19.21 13.05
CA ARG A 165 5.34 -20.02 13.52
C ARG A 165 4.45 -19.24 14.50
N ALA A 166 5.04 -18.44 15.38
CA ALA A 166 4.31 -17.55 16.27
C ALA A 166 3.55 -16.46 15.50
N LEU A 167 4.16 -15.86 14.47
CA LEU A 167 3.46 -14.92 13.60
C LEU A 167 2.30 -15.61 12.85
N PHE A 168 2.52 -16.77 12.26
CA PHE A 168 1.49 -17.51 11.53
C PHE A 168 0.30 -17.88 12.43
N GLY A 169 0.56 -18.37 13.64
CA GLY A 169 -0.49 -18.63 14.64
C GLY A 169 -1.31 -17.37 14.95
N ARG A 170 -0.66 -16.21 15.12
CA ARG A 170 -1.37 -14.94 15.31
C ARG A 170 -2.22 -14.55 14.10
N LEU A 171 -1.74 -14.79 12.87
CA LEU A 171 -2.52 -14.52 11.65
C LEU A 171 -3.79 -15.38 11.61
N LEU A 172 -3.69 -16.68 11.91
CA LEU A 172 -4.84 -17.60 11.98
C LEU A 172 -5.87 -17.17 13.02
N MET A 173 -5.42 -16.63 14.15
CA MET A 173 -6.30 -16.13 15.22
C MET A 173 -6.88 -14.74 14.96
N THR A 174 -6.40 -14.03 13.93
CA THR A 174 -6.77 -12.63 13.69
C THR A 174 -7.85 -12.52 12.62
N PRO A 175 -9.09 -12.13 13.00
CA PRO A 175 -10.14 -11.91 12.01
C PRO A 175 -9.84 -10.66 11.16
N PRO A 176 -10.62 -10.43 10.07
CA PRO A 176 -10.60 -9.15 9.38
C PRO A 176 -10.72 -7.97 10.35
N SER A 177 -9.91 -6.94 10.12
CA SER A 177 -9.85 -5.76 10.95
C SER A 177 -11.11 -4.92 10.79
N ARG A 178 -11.65 -4.46 11.91
CA ARG A 178 -12.79 -3.55 11.90
C ARG A 178 -12.32 -2.12 11.62
N PRO A 179 -12.98 -1.37 10.72
CA PRO A 179 -12.70 0.05 10.53
C PRO A 179 -12.84 0.82 11.85
N VAL A 180 -11.84 1.64 12.15
CA VAL A 180 -11.89 2.55 13.30
C VAL A 180 -12.90 3.65 13.02
N THR A 181 -13.79 3.91 13.97
CA THR A 181 -14.81 4.96 13.84
C THR A 181 -14.19 6.35 13.83
N ALA A 182 -14.86 7.32 13.22
CA ALA A 182 -14.42 8.72 13.22
C ALA A 182 -14.22 9.28 14.65
N LYS A 183 -15.04 8.87 15.62
CA LYS A 183 -14.91 9.27 17.03
C LYS A 183 -13.61 8.72 17.64
N ALA A 184 -13.34 7.43 17.48
CA ALA A 184 -12.13 6.81 18.00
C ALA A 184 -10.86 7.36 17.33
N ALA A 185 -10.91 7.61 16.01
CA ALA A 185 -9.80 8.24 15.30
C ALA A 185 -9.53 9.68 15.80
N ARG A 186 -10.57 10.48 16.03
CA ARG A 186 -10.43 11.84 16.60
C ARG A 186 -9.77 11.83 17.96
N LEU A 187 -10.18 10.93 18.84
CA LEU A 187 -9.58 10.76 20.17
C LEU A 187 -8.06 10.54 20.07
N MET A 188 -7.61 9.63 19.20
CA MET A 188 -6.18 9.38 18.99
C MET A 188 -5.44 10.62 18.44
N VAL A 189 -6.05 11.35 17.51
CA VAL A 189 -5.46 12.58 16.94
C VAL A 189 -5.34 13.69 17.99
N GLU A 190 -6.32 13.83 18.88
CA GLU A 190 -6.29 14.82 19.97
C GLU A 190 -5.14 14.58 20.93
N TYR A 191 -4.90 13.32 21.32
CA TYR A 191 -3.73 12.95 22.13
C TYR A 191 -2.42 13.28 21.41
N ALA A 192 -2.30 12.97 20.13
CA ALA A 192 -1.11 13.31 19.34
C ALA A 192 -0.88 14.84 19.26
N ARG A 193 -1.94 15.64 19.10
CA ARG A 193 -1.85 17.11 19.12
C ARG A 193 -1.43 17.64 20.48
N ARG A 194 -1.96 17.08 21.58
CA ARG A 194 -1.59 17.45 22.95
C ARG A 194 -0.10 17.19 23.21
N SER A 195 0.39 16.01 22.84
CA SER A 195 1.81 15.67 22.96
C SER A 195 2.72 16.66 22.23
N ARG A 196 2.37 17.08 21.00
CA ARG A 196 3.15 18.08 20.26
C ARG A 196 3.16 19.46 20.92
N ARG A 197 2.05 19.88 21.55
CA ARG A 197 2.00 21.14 22.29
C ARG A 197 2.94 21.12 23.50
N HIS A 198 3.02 19.99 24.20
CA HIS A 198 3.92 19.84 25.35
C HIS A 198 5.39 19.75 24.93
N ALA A 199 5.70 19.15 23.78
CA ALA A 199 7.07 19.05 23.29
C ALA A 199 7.61 20.35 22.65
N GLY A 200 6.75 21.34 22.42
CA GLY A 200 7.13 22.67 21.95
C GLY A 200 7.12 23.75 23.05
N GLN A 201 6.87 23.34 24.30
CA GLN A 201 7.14 24.11 25.51
C GLN A 201 8.49 23.65 26.07
#